data_AF-A0A832FF79-F1
#
_entry.id   AF-A0A832FF79-F1
#
_cell.length_a   1.000
_cell.length_b   1.000
_cell.length_c   1.000
_cell.angle_alpha   90.00
_cell.angle_beta   90.00
_cell.angle_gamma   90.00
#
_symmetry.space_group_name_H-M   'P 1'
#
loop_
_entity.id
_entity.type
_entity.pdbx_description
1 polymer ?
#
loop_
_entity_poly.entity_id
_entity_poly.type
_entity_poly.pdbx_seq_one_letter_code
_entity_poly.pdbx_strand_id
1 'polypeptide(L)'
;MIVLHISEHCIETAAKRRYEELLSHLLKREDEEKEKELELLVEFLSKADFSELRKMGFDGREEMRVAIKKKGESFVVERLS
;
A
#
# COMPACT_ATOMS: atom_id res chain seq x y z
N MET A 1 9.19 -2.27 3.13
CA MET A 1 8.39 -1.03 3.23
C MET A 1 7.88 -0.73 1.84
N ILE A 2 6.62 -0.33 1.70
CA ILE A 2 6.06 0.07 0.40
C ILE A 2 5.67 1.54 0.49
N VAL A 3 5.94 2.29 -0.56
CA VAL A 3 5.47 3.68 -0.68
C VAL A 3 4.31 3.71 -1.67
N LEU A 4 3.16 4.19 -1.22
CA LEU A 4 2.01 4.43 -2.07
C LEU A 4 1.83 5.93 -2.30
N HIS A 5 1.31 6.27 -3.47
CA HIS A 5 0.86 7.61 -3.78
C HIS A 5 -0.67 7.63 -3.71
N ILE A 6 -1.20 8.46 -2.81
CA ILE A 6 -2.63 8.67 -2.64
C ILE A 6 -2.96 9.99 -3.32
N SER A 7 -3.70 9.93 -4.42
CA SER A 7 -4.19 11.10 -5.16
C SER A 7 -5.61 10.80 -5.65
N GLU A 8 -6.57 11.64 -5.29
CA GLU A 8 -8.00 11.55 -5.69
C GLU A 8 -8.75 10.28 -5.26
N HIS A 9 -8.05 9.32 -4.65
CA HIS A 9 -8.55 8.03 -4.21
C HIS A 9 -7.94 7.65 -2.88
N CYS A 10 -8.66 6.87 -2.08
CA CYS A 10 -8.19 6.43 -0.77
C CYS A 10 -7.02 5.44 -0.84
N ILE A 11 -6.35 5.24 0.30
CA ILE A 11 -5.21 4.33 0.42
C ILE A 11 -5.51 2.89 -0.03
N GLU A 12 -6.74 2.41 0.13
CA GLU A 12 -7.16 1.09 -0.34
C GLU A 12 -7.05 0.97 -1.86
N THR A 13 -7.58 1.98 -2.59
CA THR A 13 -7.51 2.03 -4.05
C THR A 13 -6.07 2.19 -4.52
N ALA A 14 -5.27 3.03 -3.85
CA ALA A 14 -3.85 3.17 -4.15
C ALA A 14 -3.09 1.84 -3.97
N ALA A 15 -3.39 1.10 -2.89
CA ALA A 15 -2.80 -0.20 -2.61
C ALA A 15 -3.21 -1.25 -3.67
N LYS A 16 -4.49 -1.28 -4.06
CA LYS A 16 -4.99 -2.17 -5.13
C LYS A 16 -4.31 -1.92 -6.47
N ARG A 17 -4.20 -0.64 -6.88
CA ARG A 17 -3.48 -0.28 -8.11
C ARG A 17 -2.04 -0.76 -8.07
N ARG A 18 -1.34 -0.51 -6.95
CA ARG A 18 0.04 -0.96 -6.78
C ARG A 18 0.17 -2.48 -6.83
N TYR A 19 -0.81 -3.21 -6.30
CA TYR A 19 -0.87 -4.67 -6.36
C TYR A 19 -0.96 -5.16 -7.79
N GLU A 20 -1.86 -4.57 -8.59
CA GLU A 20 -2.01 -4.92 -10.01
C GLU A 20 -0.73 -4.64 -10.81
N GLU A 21 -0.06 -3.51 -10.54
CA GLU A 21 1.23 -3.18 -11.16
C GLU A 21 2.32 -4.21 -10.83
N LEU A 22 2.47 -4.56 -9.54
CA LEU A 22 3.46 -5.53 -9.08
C LEU A 22 3.17 -6.92 -9.63
N LEU A 23 1.91 -7.35 -9.62
CA LEU A 23 1.51 -8.63 -10.17
C LEU A 23 1.79 -8.69 -11.67
N SER A 24 1.43 -7.64 -12.43
CA SER A 24 1.71 -7.57 -13.86
C SER A 24 3.21 -7.59 -14.18
N HIS A 25 4.04 -6.99 -13.31
CA HIS A 25 5.49 -7.02 -13.42
C HIS A 25 6.04 -8.44 -13.20
N LEU A 26 5.62 -9.09 -12.11
CA LEU A 26 6.08 -10.41 -11.70
C LEU A 26 5.66 -11.54 -12.65
N LEU A 27 4.52 -11.38 -13.33
CA LEU A 27 4.11 -12.29 -14.40
C LEU A 27 5.05 -12.27 -15.62
N LYS A 28 5.86 -11.22 -15.78
CA LYS A 28 6.76 -11.04 -16.93
C LYS A 28 8.22 -11.23 -16.57
N ARG A 29 8.59 -11.06 -15.30
CA ARG A 29 9.97 -11.05 -14.81
C ARG A 29 10.01 -11.61 -13.39
N GLU A 30 10.97 -12.47 -13.13
CA GLU A 30 11.29 -12.89 -11.77
C GLU A 30 12.05 -11.76 -11.09
N ASP A 31 11.51 -11.24 -9.99
CA ASP A 31 12.06 -10.13 -9.22
C ASP A 31 11.72 -10.34 -7.75
N GLU A 32 12.64 -10.96 -7.01
CA GLU A 32 12.47 -11.32 -5.60
C GLU A 32 12.19 -10.10 -4.70
N GLU A 33 12.66 -8.90 -5.08
CA GLU A 33 12.37 -7.69 -4.32
C GLU A 33 10.90 -7.28 -4.50
N LYS A 34 10.40 -7.35 -5.73
CA LYS A 34 8.99 -7.08 -6.06
C LYS A 34 8.05 -8.13 -5.49
N GLU A 35 8.47 -9.39 -5.39
CA GLU A 35 7.70 -10.44 -4.72
C GLU A 35 7.51 -10.12 -3.24
N LYS A 36 8.57 -9.72 -2.53
CA LYS A 36 8.47 -9.30 -1.12
C LYS A 36 7.60 -8.06 -0.93
N GLU A 37 7.65 -7.11 -1.88
CA GLU A 37 6.71 -5.98 -1.90
C GLU A 37 5.27 -6.46 -2.10
N LEU A 38 5.03 -7.38 -3.03
CA LEU A 38 3.70 -7.92 -3.30
C LEU A 38 3.13 -8.64 -2.08
N GLU A 39 3.91 -9.49 -1.43
CA GLU A 39 3.49 -10.21 -0.21
C GLU A 39 3.07 -9.24 0.89
N LEU A 40 3.89 -8.21 1.17
CA LEU A 40 3.55 -7.20 2.17
C LEU A 40 2.26 -6.47 1.80
N LEU A 41 2.07 -6.16 0.51
CA LEU A 41 0.89 -5.45 0.03
C LEU A 41 -0.37 -6.31 0.13
N VAL A 42 -0.28 -7.61 -0.17
CA VAL A 42 -1.39 -8.56 -0.01
C VAL A 42 -1.79 -8.67 1.45
N GLU A 43 -0.83 -8.81 2.37
CA GLU A 43 -1.15 -8.85 3.79
C GLU A 43 -1.75 -7.52 4.27
N PHE A 44 -1.25 -6.39 3.79
CA PHE A 44 -1.83 -5.07 4.10
C PHE A 44 -3.28 -4.98 3.62
N LEU A 45 -3.55 -5.35 2.36
CA LEU A 45 -4.90 -5.39 1.80
C LEU A 45 -5.85 -6.31 2.56
N SER A 46 -5.33 -7.39 3.14
CA SER A 46 -6.14 -8.36 3.88
C SER A 46 -6.35 -8.02 5.35
N LYS A 47 -5.42 -7.33 6.00
CA LYS A 47 -5.42 -7.13 7.47
C LYS A 47 -5.58 -5.68 7.91
N ALA A 48 -5.36 -4.71 7.02
CA ALA A 48 -5.46 -3.30 7.39
C ALA A 48 -6.91 -2.86 7.59
N ASP A 49 -7.13 -2.01 8.59
CA ASP A 49 -8.44 -1.38 8.81
C ASP A 49 -8.54 -0.10 7.96
N PHE A 50 -9.07 -0.23 6.74
CA PHE A 50 -9.25 0.89 5.83
C PHE A 50 -10.29 1.91 6.30
N SER A 51 -11.16 1.54 7.25
CA SER A 51 -12.10 2.49 7.86
C SER A 51 -11.33 3.47 8.73
N GLU A 52 -10.47 2.96 9.62
CA GLU A 52 -9.63 3.78 10.48
C GLU A 52 -8.61 4.60 9.67
N LEU A 53 -7.96 4.00 8.67
CA LEU A 53 -6.99 4.72 7.84
C LEU A 53 -7.64 5.92 7.11
N ARG A 54 -8.87 5.77 6.63
CA ARG A 54 -9.60 6.89 6.02
C ARG A 54 -9.92 7.99 7.04
N LYS A 55 -10.28 7.65 8.27
CA LYS A 55 -10.50 8.63 9.34
C LYS A 55 -9.22 9.36 9.74
N MET A 56 -8.05 8.71 9.61
CA MET A 56 -6.74 9.31 9.84
C MET A 56 -6.29 10.26 8.72
N GLY A 57 -7.09 10.42 7.65
CA GLY A 57 -6.80 11.33 6.53
C GLY A 57 -6.15 10.67 5.31
N PHE A 58 -6.11 9.34 5.26
CA PHE A 58 -5.64 8.60 4.06
C PHE A 58 -6.78 8.33 3.06
N ASP A 59 -7.69 9.30 2.90
CA ASP A 59 -8.91 9.18 2.09
C ASP A 59 -8.79 9.78 0.67
N GLY A 60 -7.67 10.44 0.36
CA GLY A 60 -7.37 10.96 -0.97
C GLY A 60 -7.87 12.37 -1.26
N ARG A 61 -8.34 13.10 -0.24
CA ARG A 61 -8.66 14.53 -0.32
C ARG A 61 -7.44 15.40 -0.60
N GLU A 62 -6.30 15.00 -0.06
CA GLU A 62 -5.01 15.63 -0.30
C GLU A 62 -4.11 14.64 -1.03
N GLU A 63 -3.34 15.14 -1.99
CA GLU A 63 -2.26 14.36 -2.57
C GLU A 63 -1.18 14.11 -1.52
N MET A 64 -0.84 12.84 -1.28
CA MET A 64 0.19 12.50 -0.30
C MET A 64 0.90 11.20 -0.65
N ARG A 65 2.16 11.13 -0.24
CA ARG A 65 2.95 9.89 -0.25
C ARG A 65 2.85 9.25 1.11
N VAL A 66 2.59 7.94 1.15
CA VAL A 66 2.49 7.19 2.40
C VAL A 66 3.44 6.01 2.39
N ALA A 67 4.12 5.77 3.49
CA ALA A 67 4.91 4.58 3.72
C ALA A 67 4.11 3.57 4.53
N ILE A 68 4.02 2.35 4.02
CA ILE A 68 3.45 1.19 4.72
C ILE A 68 4.62 0.33 5.20
N LYS A 69 4.66 0.11 6.52
CA LYS A 69 5.66 -0.72 7.19
C LYS A 69 4.95 -1.81 7.99
N LYS A 70 5.40 -3.05 7.84
CA LYS A 70 4.96 -4.16 8.69
C LYS A 70 5.67 -4.09 10.05
N LYS A 71 4.92 -4.14 11.15
CA LYS A 71 5.41 -4.18 12.54
C LYS A 71 4.76 -5.37 13.25
N GLY A 72 5.44 -6.51 13.21
CA GLY A 72 4.87 -7.77 13.71
C GLY A 72 3.65 -8.18 12.89
N GLU A 73 2.50 -8.31 13.56
CA GLU A 73 1.21 -8.67 12.95
C GLU A 73 0.41 -7.46 12.44
N SER A 74 0.86 -6.24 12.73
CA SER A 74 0.18 -5.00 12.37
C SER A 74 0.93 -4.18 11.32
N PHE A 75 0.25 -3.18 10.76
CA PHE A 75 0.81 -2.26 9.78
C PHE A 75 0.84 -0.85 10.35
N VAL A 76 1.95 -0.16 10.10
CA VAL A 76 2.11 1.26 10.38
C VAL A 76 2.09 2.00 9.06
N VAL A 77 1.22 3.01 8.98
CA VAL A 77 1.06 3.87 7.81
C VAL A 77 1.48 5.29 8.20
N GLU A 78 2.50 5.82 7.54
CA GLU A 78 3.07 7.13 7.84
C GLU A 78 3.03 8.02 6.59
N ARG A 79 2.64 9.29 6.74
CA ARG A 79 2.75 10.28 5.68
C ARG A 79 4.24 10.63 5.50
N LEU A 80 4.72 10.59 4.26
CA LEU A 80 6.04 11.10 3.90
C LEU A 80 5.88 12.56 3.50
N SER A 81 6.53 13.45 4.25
CA SER A 81 6.64 14.89 3.94
C SER A 81 7.67 15.17 2.86
#